data_AF-B6B066-F1
#
_entry.id   AF-B6B066-F1
#
_cell.length_a   1.000
_cell.length_b   1.000
_cell.length_c   1.000
_cell.angle_alpha   90.00
_cell.angle_beta   90.00
_cell.angle_gamma   90.00
#
_symmetry.space_group_name_H-M   'P 1'
#
loop_
_entity.id
_entity.type
_entity.pdbx_description
1 polymer ?
#
loop_
_entity_poly.entity_id
_entity_poly.type
_entity_poly.pdbx_seq_one_letter_code
_entity_poly.pdbx_strand_id
1 'polypeptide(L)'
;MQINENSLIEDLSAMVRTPSVNPFGTADPKHPAEEAMAQLLESRMRELGLEVESADVADGRRNVWGRLKGRGSGPTIMLAGHLDTVGVGGYDEPFDPVIKDGCIYGRGSCDMKAGLAAYLEVMRLLIARGEKLDGDVILAGVVDEEDLMIGSHHFGTQGPHVDYAIVAEPSNLAISTTHRGQMCMILRTFGKSTHSSVPENGINAIYHMGAVIETLQSYATSLSQREPDPLCGAPSFSIGAIKGGEGPSLVPDFCQIEIDRRTIPGETFEIVAEELHGVLAPLAQSIPDFKYELLAPSLNCPPLKTDMTSPVVTVLAKAHETVTGEAADFMTFPGSTDAPNFGCPTVICGAGDLAQCHSLDEYVSIEQVKTAVSLYLETILQLQTQTLAE
;
A
#
# COMPACT_ATOMS: atom_id res chain seq x y z
N MET A 1 -15.93 -13.36 -25.78
CA MET A 1 -14.62 -12.88 -26.23
C MET A 1 -13.58 -13.47 -25.29
N GLN A 2 -12.50 -14.05 -25.81
CA GLN A 2 -11.54 -14.83 -25.00
C GLN A 2 -10.36 -13.95 -24.60
N ILE A 3 -9.88 -14.12 -23.37
CA ILE A 3 -8.66 -13.48 -22.87
C ILE A 3 -7.49 -13.84 -23.77
N ASN A 4 -6.73 -12.84 -24.22
CA ASN A 4 -5.54 -13.04 -25.02
C ASN A 4 -4.30 -13.18 -24.11
N GLU A 5 -3.95 -14.43 -23.84
CA GLU A 5 -2.78 -14.79 -23.02
C GLU A 5 -1.47 -14.17 -23.55
N ASN A 6 -1.27 -14.13 -24.87
CA ASN A 6 -0.05 -13.55 -25.44
C ASN A 6 0.04 -12.05 -25.15
N SER A 7 -1.07 -11.32 -25.22
CA SER A 7 -1.09 -9.89 -24.89
C SER A 7 -0.84 -9.66 -23.40
N LEU A 8 -1.39 -10.50 -22.52
CA LEU A 8 -1.09 -10.44 -21.08
C LEU A 8 0.40 -10.66 -20.79
N ILE A 9 0.98 -11.71 -21.38
CA ILE A 9 2.40 -12.03 -21.22
C ILE A 9 3.27 -10.89 -21.76
N GLU A 10 2.91 -10.33 -22.92
CA GLU A 10 3.63 -9.21 -23.55
C GLU A 10 3.59 -7.94 -22.68
N ASP A 11 2.39 -7.55 -22.22
CA ASP A 11 2.21 -6.38 -21.37
C ASP A 11 2.98 -6.55 -20.06
N LEU A 12 2.80 -7.68 -19.34
CA LEU A 12 3.51 -7.92 -18.08
C LEU A 12 5.03 -7.99 -18.28
N SER A 13 5.51 -8.67 -19.32
CA SER A 13 6.95 -8.74 -19.61
C SER A 13 7.53 -7.36 -19.92
N ALA A 14 6.81 -6.50 -20.64
CA ALA A 14 7.25 -5.13 -20.90
C ALA A 14 7.32 -4.30 -19.60
N MET A 15 6.36 -4.48 -18.70
CA MET A 15 6.34 -3.81 -17.39
C MET A 15 7.48 -4.28 -16.48
N VAL A 16 7.74 -5.60 -16.40
CA VAL A 16 8.88 -6.15 -15.64
C VAL A 16 10.21 -5.64 -16.21
N ARG A 17 10.32 -5.57 -17.54
CA ARG A 17 11.51 -5.05 -18.23
C ARG A 17 11.72 -3.54 -18.05
N THR A 18 10.73 -2.83 -17.51
CA THR A 18 10.80 -1.39 -17.26
C THR A 18 11.10 -1.18 -15.77
N PRO A 19 12.35 -0.88 -15.38
CA PRO A 19 12.69 -0.68 -13.97
C PRO A 19 11.96 0.55 -13.42
N SER A 20 11.40 0.39 -12.23
CA SER A 20 10.68 1.44 -11.51
C SER A 20 10.90 1.31 -10.00
N VAL A 21 12.16 1.19 -9.59
CA VAL A 21 12.51 0.93 -8.17
C VAL A 21 12.29 2.20 -7.36
N ASN A 22 11.47 2.12 -6.31
CA ASN A 22 11.21 3.23 -5.41
C ASN A 22 12.54 3.76 -4.82
N PRO A 23 12.76 5.09 -4.77
CA PRO A 23 14.01 5.66 -4.27
C PRO A 23 14.12 5.73 -2.74
N PHE A 24 13.07 5.36 -1.98
CA PHE A 24 13.02 5.39 -0.50
C PHE A 24 13.56 6.70 0.08
N GLY A 25 12.98 7.82 -0.36
CA GLY A 25 13.37 9.17 0.05
C GLY A 25 14.64 9.76 -0.61
N THR A 26 15.24 9.09 -1.60
CA THR A 26 16.43 9.58 -2.33
C THR A 26 16.17 9.97 -3.79
N ALA A 27 14.96 10.43 -4.10
CA ALA A 27 14.54 10.74 -5.47
C ALA A 27 15.48 11.74 -6.17
N ASP A 28 15.83 11.45 -7.43
CA ASP A 28 16.49 12.39 -8.34
C ASP A 28 15.43 12.99 -9.27
N PRO A 29 15.08 14.28 -9.14
CA PRO A 29 14.08 14.90 -10.01
C PRO A 29 14.44 14.88 -11.50
N LYS A 30 15.71 14.62 -11.85
CA LYS A 30 16.14 14.48 -13.25
C LYS A 30 15.91 13.08 -13.81
N HIS A 31 15.77 12.08 -12.94
CA HIS A 31 15.53 10.69 -13.29
C HIS A 31 14.47 10.11 -12.34
N PRO A 32 13.21 10.55 -12.44
CA PRO A 32 12.15 10.05 -11.56
C PRO A 32 12.00 8.54 -11.73
N ALA A 33 11.93 7.82 -10.62
CA ALA A 33 12.02 6.35 -10.60
C ALA A 33 10.95 5.67 -11.47
N GLU A 34 9.71 6.16 -11.43
CA GLU A 34 8.56 5.54 -12.08
C GLU A 34 8.28 6.10 -13.48
N GLU A 35 8.98 7.15 -13.93
CA GLU A 35 8.58 7.88 -15.14
C GLU A 35 8.54 6.98 -16.38
N ALA A 36 9.50 6.07 -16.54
CA ALA A 36 9.51 5.13 -17.66
C ALA A 36 8.29 4.18 -17.61
N MET A 37 7.90 3.73 -16.42
CA MET A 37 6.75 2.86 -16.20
C MET A 37 5.42 3.62 -16.38
N ALA A 38 5.35 4.86 -15.91
CA ALA A 38 4.23 5.76 -16.15
C ALA A 38 4.04 6.02 -17.66
N GLN A 39 5.12 6.30 -18.40
CA GLN A 39 5.09 6.48 -19.86
C GLN A 39 4.64 5.22 -20.59
N LEU A 40 5.11 4.04 -20.17
CA LEU A 40 4.69 2.77 -20.76
C LEU A 40 3.18 2.56 -20.59
N LEU A 41 2.67 2.70 -19.36
CA LEU A 41 1.25 2.55 -19.08
C LEU A 41 0.41 3.61 -19.82
N GLU A 42 0.88 4.85 -19.85
CA GLU A 42 0.26 5.94 -20.63
C GLU A 42 0.12 5.57 -22.11
N SER A 43 1.20 5.08 -22.73
CA SER A 43 1.20 4.68 -24.14
C SER A 43 0.21 3.56 -24.39
N ARG A 44 0.20 2.52 -23.54
CA ARG A 44 -0.75 1.40 -23.65
C ARG A 44 -2.20 1.85 -23.54
N MET A 45 -2.51 2.75 -22.61
CA MET A 45 -3.85 3.30 -22.47
C MET A 45 -4.26 4.16 -23.68
N ARG A 46 -3.34 4.96 -24.23
CA ARG A 46 -3.58 5.75 -25.45
C ARG A 46 -3.77 4.87 -26.69
N GLU A 47 -3.00 3.78 -26.82
CA GLU A 47 -3.12 2.79 -27.91
C GLU A 47 -4.49 2.09 -27.89
N LEU A 48 -5.06 1.87 -26.70
CA LEU A 48 -6.43 1.38 -26.53
C LEU A 48 -7.52 2.44 -26.83
N GLY A 49 -7.14 3.70 -26.98
CA GLY A 49 -8.07 4.81 -27.24
C GLY A 49 -8.76 5.37 -25.99
N LEU A 50 -8.17 5.16 -24.80
CA LEU A 50 -8.66 5.77 -23.56
C LEU A 50 -8.38 7.27 -23.53
N GLU A 51 -9.18 8.02 -22.76
CA GLU A 51 -8.88 9.41 -22.43
C GLU A 51 -7.84 9.43 -21.30
N VAL A 52 -6.60 9.77 -21.62
CA VAL A 52 -5.46 9.66 -20.70
C VAL A 52 -5.03 11.00 -20.15
N GLU A 53 -4.96 11.07 -18.83
CA GLU A 53 -4.55 12.20 -18.01
C GLU A 53 -3.39 11.78 -17.08
N SER A 54 -2.65 12.76 -16.56
CA SER A 54 -1.60 12.52 -15.57
C SER A 54 -1.42 13.75 -14.68
N ALA A 55 -0.91 13.54 -13.46
CA ALA A 55 -0.59 14.62 -12.54
C ALA A 55 0.74 14.37 -11.84
N ASP A 56 1.63 15.38 -11.87
CA ASP A 56 2.84 15.42 -11.06
C ASP A 56 2.49 15.38 -9.57
N VAL A 57 3.09 14.45 -8.84
CA VAL A 57 2.87 14.24 -7.41
C VAL A 57 4.01 14.87 -6.61
N ALA A 58 5.24 14.43 -6.86
CA ALA A 58 6.45 14.98 -6.25
C ALA A 58 7.67 14.68 -7.10
N ASP A 59 8.60 15.63 -7.20
CA ASP A 59 9.93 15.44 -7.82
C ASP A 59 9.89 14.82 -9.23
N GLY A 60 8.86 15.16 -10.03
CA GLY A 60 8.66 14.64 -11.39
C GLY A 60 8.08 13.23 -11.45
N ARG A 61 7.83 12.57 -10.31
CA ARG A 61 7.06 11.33 -10.21
C ARG A 61 5.58 11.68 -10.34
N ARG A 62 4.88 11.02 -11.25
CA ARG A 62 3.50 11.37 -11.61
C ARG A 62 2.58 10.15 -11.61
N ASN A 63 1.35 10.36 -11.18
CA ASN A 63 0.28 9.42 -11.43
C ASN A 63 -0.17 9.54 -12.89
N VAL A 64 -0.61 8.43 -13.47
CA VAL A 64 -1.22 8.39 -14.81
C VAL A 64 -2.50 7.57 -14.77
N TRP A 65 -3.55 8.04 -15.45
CA TRP A 65 -4.79 7.28 -15.54
C TRP A 65 -5.47 7.44 -16.89
N GLY A 66 -6.11 6.37 -17.34
CA GLY A 66 -6.86 6.29 -18.59
C GLY A 66 -8.33 6.01 -18.31
N ARG A 67 -9.21 6.77 -18.94
CA ARG A 67 -10.66 6.68 -18.76
C ARG A 67 -11.34 6.09 -19.99
N LEU A 68 -12.11 5.03 -19.77
CA LEU A 68 -13.11 4.54 -20.71
C LEU A 68 -14.46 5.18 -20.34
N LYS A 69 -14.95 6.08 -21.19
CA LYS A 69 -16.19 6.82 -20.93
C LYS A 69 -17.44 5.94 -21.03
N GLY A 70 -18.26 5.98 -19.98
CA GLY A 70 -19.61 5.44 -19.97
C GLY A 70 -20.66 6.45 -20.43
N ARG A 71 -21.92 6.19 -20.05
CA ARG A 71 -23.07 7.09 -20.31
C ARG A 71 -23.19 8.22 -19.29
N GLY A 72 -22.59 8.06 -18.11
CA GLY A 72 -22.68 8.98 -16.98
C GLY A 72 -23.92 8.78 -16.09
N SER A 73 -24.60 7.64 -16.20
CA SER A 73 -25.76 7.25 -15.38
C SER A 73 -25.45 6.18 -14.32
N GLY A 74 -24.25 5.61 -14.36
CA GLY A 74 -23.79 4.57 -13.44
C GLY A 74 -22.53 4.97 -12.67
N PRO A 75 -22.04 4.10 -11.79
CA PRO A 75 -20.88 4.40 -10.95
C PRO A 75 -19.59 4.49 -11.77
N THR A 76 -18.67 5.34 -11.33
CA THR A 76 -17.28 5.34 -11.81
C THR A 76 -16.49 4.30 -11.04
N ILE A 77 -15.92 3.33 -11.76
CA ILE A 77 -15.15 2.23 -11.17
C ILE A 77 -13.68 2.40 -11.53
N MET A 78 -12.81 2.36 -10.52
CA MET A 78 -11.37 2.43 -10.71
C MET A 78 -10.71 1.07 -10.52
N LEU A 79 -9.80 0.75 -11.43
CA LEU A 79 -8.82 -0.31 -11.33
C LEU A 79 -7.48 0.36 -11.04
N ALA A 80 -6.98 0.25 -9.81
CA ALA A 80 -5.80 0.96 -9.35
C ALA A 80 -4.65 0.01 -9.03
N GLY A 81 -3.44 0.38 -9.41
CA GLY A 81 -2.22 -0.30 -9.03
C GLY A 81 -1.03 0.63 -8.98
N HIS A 82 -0.03 0.27 -8.19
CA HIS A 82 1.19 1.06 -8.07
C HIS A 82 2.17 0.77 -9.23
N LEU A 83 3.00 1.76 -9.54
CA LEU A 83 3.97 1.71 -10.64
C LEU A 83 5.38 1.32 -10.16
N ASP A 84 5.68 1.59 -8.90
CA ASP A 84 6.98 1.35 -8.31
C ASP A 84 7.19 -0.10 -7.90
N THR A 85 8.38 -0.40 -7.40
CA THR A 85 8.79 -1.73 -6.92
C THR A 85 9.85 -1.54 -5.85
N VAL A 86 9.99 -2.50 -4.93
CA VAL A 86 11.13 -2.51 -3.99
C VAL A 86 12.50 -2.73 -4.66
N GLY A 87 13.55 -2.49 -3.85
CA GLY A 87 14.94 -2.73 -4.21
C GLY A 87 15.25 -4.15 -4.70
N VAL A 88 16.33 -4.26 -5.48
CA VAL A 88 16.76 -5.49 -6.18
C VAL A 88 18.11 -6.03 -5.71
N GLY A 89 18.56 -5.62 -4.52
CA GLY A 89 19.85 -6.03 -3.98
C GLY A 89 19.99 -7.56 -3.90
N GLY A 90 20.89 -8.14 -4.70
CA GLY A 90 21.12 -9.58 -4.76
C GLY A 90 20.17 -10.37 -5.67
N TYR A 91 19.24 -9.71 -6.36
CA TYR A 91 18.39 -10.33 -7.37
C TYR A 91 19.19 -10.41 -8.69
N ASP A 92 19.34 -11.61 -9.25
CA ASP A 92 19.98 -11.84 -10.54
C ASP A 92 19.01 -11.50 -11.69
N GLU A 93 19.42 -10.60 -12.59
CA GLU A 93 18.62 -10.12 -13.74
C GLU A 93 17.13 -9.81 -13.43
N PRO A 94 16.83 -8.98 -12.40
CA PRO A 94 15.47 -8.75 -11.90
C PRO A 94 14.50 -8.20 -12.95
N PHE A 95 15.02 -7.58 -14.00
CA PHE A 95 14.24 -6.94 -15.07
C PHE A 95 14.34 -7.69 -16.41
N ASP A 96 14.85 -8.92 -16.41
CA ASP A 96 14.73 -9.83 -17.56
C ASP A 96 13.63 -10.86 -17.29
N PRO A 97 12.37 -10.63 -17.72
CA PRO A 97 11.27 -11.52 -17.42
C PRO A 97 11.50 -12.92 -18.01
N VAL A 98 11.41 -13.93 -17.16
CA VAL A 98 11.54 -15.34 -17.55
C VAL A 98 10.17 -16.01 -17.46
N ILE A 99 9.71 -16.59 -18.56
CA ILE A 99 8.49 -17.39 -18.59
C ILE A 99 8.88 -18.86 -18.42
N LYS A 100 8.41 -19.48 -17.34
CA LYS A 100 8.71 -20.89 -17.04
C LYS A 100 7.60 -21.50 -16.20
N ASP A 101 7.23 -22.75 -16.54
CA ASP A 101 6.25 -23.55 -15.78
C ASP A 101 4.91 -22.83 -15.52
N GLY A 102 4.42 -22.06 -16.50
CA GLY A 102 3.17 -21.32 -16.41
C GLY A 102 3.23 -20.05 -15.55
N CYS A 103 4.44 -19.63 -15.13
CA CYS A 103 4.67 -18.43 -14.35
C CYS A 103 5.56 -17.43 -15.11
N ILE A 104 5.44 -16.15 -14.76
CA ILE A 104 6.36 -15.09 -15.17
C ILE A 104 7.16 -14.68 -13.95
N TYR A 105 8.49 -14.72 -14.07
CA TYR A 105 9.44 -14.32 -13.05
C TYR A 105 10.01 -12.93 -13.34
N GLY A 106 10.34 -12.19 -12.28
CA GLY A 106 11.01 -10.90 -12.33
C GLY A 106 10.47 -9.93 -11.27
N ARG A 107 11.23 -8.88 -10.95
CA ARG A 107 10.82 -7.87 -9.97
C ARG A 107 9.55 -7.15 -10.44
N GLY A 108 8.57 -7.12 -9.55
CA GLY A 108 7.25 -6.53 -9.77
C GLY A 108 6.30 -7.41 -10.60
N SER A 109 6.72 -8.63 -10.98
CA SER A 109 5.84 -9.56 -11.68
C SER A 109 4.63 -9.95 -10.81
N CYS A 110 4.82 -10.11 -9.51
CA CYS A 110 3.77 -10.33 -8.52
C CYS A 110 3.26 -9.00 -7.94
N ASP A 111 4.18 -8.08 -7.61
CA ASP A 111 3.92 -6.86 -6.82
C ASP A 111 4.20 -5.54 -7.56
N MET A 112 3.22 -4.90 -8.17
CA MET A 112 1.92 -5.48 -8.56
C MET A 112 1.64 -5.31 -10.06
N LYS A 113 2.68 -5.37 -10.91
CA LYS A 113 2.57 -5.13 -12.36
C LYS A 113 1.68 -6.16 -13.07
N ALA A 114 1.52 -7.35 -12.51
CA ALA A 114 0.50 -8.31 -12.98
C ALA A 114 -0.92 -7.75 -12.93
N GLY A 115 -1.25 -7.00 -11.88
CA GLY A 115 -2.52 -6.29 -11.76
C GLY A 115 -2.71 -5.26 -12.88
N LEU A 116 -1.70 -4.43 -13.15
CA LEU A 116 -1.72 -3.46 -14.24
C LEU A 116 -1.91 -4.12 -15.62
N ALA A 117 -1.19 -5.22 -15.88
CA ALA A 117 -1.34 -6.00 -17.11
C ALA A 117 -2.74 -6.61 -17.24
N ALA A 118 -3.29 -7.15 -16.14
CA ALA A 118 -4.67 -7.63 -16.10
C ALA A 118 -5.68 -6.52 -16.42
N TYR A 119 -5.49 -5.33 -15.86
CA TYR A 119 -6.37 -4.20 -16.11
C TYR A 119 -6.34 -3.70 -17.55
N LEU A 120 -5.17 -3.70 -18.21
CA LEU A 120 -5.08 -3.40 -19.65
C LEU A 120 -5.91 -4.40 -20.48
N GLU A 121 -5.87 -5.68 -20.14
CA GLU A 121 -6.68 -6.70 -20.81
C GLU A 121 -8.19 -6.54 -20.53
N VAL A 122 -8.57 -6.17 -19.30
CA VAL A 122 -9.96 -5.82 -18.98
C VAL A 122 -10.45 -4.68 -19.86
N MET A 123 -9.66 -3.60 -19.98
CA MET A 123 -10.00 -2.47 -20.86
C MET A 123 -10.13 -2.91 -22.33
N ARG A 124 -9.20 -3.73 -22.82
CA ARG A 124 -9.23 -4.28 -24.18
C ARG A 124 -10.51 -5.09 -24.44
N LEU A 125 -10.93 -5.92 -23.49
CA LEU A 125 -12.14 -6.73 -23.57
C LEU A 125 -13.42 -5.88 -23.50
N LEU A 126 -13.46 -4.86 -22.64
CA LEU A 126 -14.59 -3.92 -22.56
C LEU A 126 -14.78 -3.16 -23.89
N ILE A 127 -13.70 -2.61 -24.43
CA ILE A 127 -13.71 -1.88 -25.71
C ILE A 127 -14.15 -2.80 -26.85
N ALA A 128 -13.61 -4.01 -26.92
CA ALA A 128 -13.91 -4.92 -28.01
C ALA A 128 -15.35 -5.50 -27.93
N ARG A 129 -15.97 -5.57 -26.73
CA ARG A 129 -17.41 -5.84 -26.58
C ARG A 129 -18.28 -4.73 -27.19
N GLY A 130 -17.81 -3.49 -27.17
CA GLY A 130 -18.50 -2.34 -27.78
C GLY A 130 -19.80 -1.91 -27.08
N GLU A 131 -20.14 -2.52 -25.94
CA GLU A 131 -21.27 -2.12 -25.10
C GLU A 131 -20.92 -0.83 -24.35
N LYS A 132 -21.87 0.12 -24.31
CA LYS A 132 -21.69 1.34 -23.51
C LYS A 132 -22.10 1.10 -22.07
N LEU A 133 -21.12 1.13 -21.18
CA LEU A 133 -21.27 1.08 -19.72
C LEU A 133 -22.05 2.29 -19.21
N ASP A 134 -22.74 2.14 -18.07
CA ASP A 134 -23.55 3.21 -17.50
C ASP A 134 -22.69 4.33 -16.90
N GLY A 135 -21.55 4.02 -16.31
CA GLY A 135 -20.54 4.93 -15.76
C GLY A 135 -19.14 4.68 -16.33
N ASP A 136 -18.19 5.48 -15.88
CA ASP A 136 -16.80 5.45 -16.37
C ASP A 136 -16.02 4.28 -15.76
N VAL A 137 -15.04 3.76 -16.50
CA VAL A 137 -14.01 2.85 -15.94
C VAL A 137 -12.66 3.54 -16.07
N ILE A 138 -11.95 3.65 -14.95
CA ILE A 138 -10.64 4.30 -14.87
C ILE A 138 -9.60 3.22 -14.56
N LEU A 139 -8.54 3.16 -15.37
CA LEU A 139 -7.31 2.46 -15.02
C LEU A 139 -6.31 3.49 -14.51
N ALA A 140 -5.87 3.35 -13.26
CA ALA A 140 -4.93 4.27 -12.61
C ALA A 140 -3.63 3.55 -12.23
N GLY A 141 -2.51 4.13 -12.66
CA GLY A 141 -1.17 3.84 -12.18
C GLY A 141 -0.72 4.94 -11.23
N VAL A 142 -0.50 4.60 -9.96
CA VAL A 142 -0.05 5.54 -8.91
C VAL A 142 1.39 5.29 -8.51
N VAL A 143 2.08 6.32 -8.04
CA VAL A 143 3.48 6.22 -7.61
C VAL A 143 3.61 6.09 -6.10
N ASP A 144 4.72 5.51 -5.66
CA ASP A 144 5.25 5.56 -4.30
C ASP A 144 4.56 4.68 -3.27
N GLU A 145 3.89 3.61 -3.68
CA GLU A 145 3.20 2.72 -2.73
C GLU A 145 4.20 2.09 -1.74
N GLU A 146 5.38 1.71 -2.25
CA GLU A 146 6.41 0.96 -1.52
C GLU A 146 7.11 1.78 -0.42
N ASP A 147 6.84 3.09 -0.34
CA ASP A 147 7.39 4.00 0.68
C ASP A 147 6.27 4.76 1.40
N LEU A 148 5.80 5.89 0.85
CA LEU A 148 4.91 6.83 1.55
C LEU A 148 3.50 6.91 0.98
N MET A 149 3.20 6.20 -0.10
CA MET A 149 1.92 6.17 -0.79
C MET A 149 1.45 7.58 -1.24
N ILE A 150 2.39 8.47 -1.61
CA ILE A 150 2.03 9.85 -1.97
C ILE A 150 1.16 9.91 -3.24
N GLY A 151 1.31 8.93 -4.15
CA GLY A 151 0.54 8.85 -5.38
C GLY A 151 -0.95 8.60 -5.09
N SER A 152 -1.29 7.59 -4.32
CA SER A 152 -2.69 7.31 -3.99
C SER A 152 -3.33 8.42 -3.15
N HIS A 153 -2.59 9.01 -2.20
CA HIS A 153 -3.07 10.18 -1.44
C HIS A 153 -3.34 11.39 -2.35
N HIS A 154 -2.45 11.66 -3.30
CA HIS A 154 -2.68 12.71 -4.29
C HIS A 154 -3.91 12.41 -5.16
N PHE A 155 -4.06 11.17 -5.64
CA PHE A 155 -5.21 10.77 -6.45
C PHE A 155 -6.53 10.91 -5.69
N GLY A 156 -6.63 10.41 -4.45
CA GLY A 156 -7.87 10.49 -3.67
C GLY A 156 -8.28 11.91 -3.29
N THR A 157 -7.34 12.86 -3.29
CA THR A 157 -7.61 14.27 -2.92
C THR A 157 -7.73 15.22 -4.11
N GLN A 158 -7.02 14.96 -5.21
CA GLN A 158 -6.94 15.85 -6.39
C GLN A 158 -7.40 15.19 -7.70
N GLY A 159 -7.56 13.86 -7.71
CA GLY A 159 -7.96 13.09 -8.87
C GLY A 159 -9.46 13.17 -9.17
N PRO A 160 -9.92 12.49 -10.23
CA PRO A 160 -11.34 12.40 -10.55
C PRO A 160 -12.11 11.67 -9.45
N HIS A 161 -13.40 12.00 -9.31
CA HIS A 161 -14.31 11.27 -8.41
C HIS A 161 -14.44 9.81 -8.86
N VAL A 162 -14.43 8.89 -7.89
CA VAL A 162 -14.58 7.44 -8.07
C VAL A 162 -15.57 6.92 -7.04
N ASP A 163 -16.48 6.05 -7.46
CA ASP A 163 -17.47 5.44 -6.55
C ASP A 163 -16.95 4.15 -5.92
N TYR A 164 -16.19 3.35 -6.67
CA TYR A 164 -15.60 2.10 -6.22
C TYR A 164 -14.21 1.88 -6.80
N ALA A 165 -13.30 1.30 -6.01
CA ALA A 165 -11.99 0.89 -6.51
C ALA A 165 -11.67 -0.58 -6.25
N ILE A 166 -10.92 -1.18 -7.15
CA ILE A 166 -10.29 -2.49 -6.99
C ILE A 166 -8.78 -2.27 -7.09
N VAL A 167 -8.06 -2.77 -6.09
CA VAL A 167 -6.60 -2.78 -6.02
C VAL A 167 -6.12 -4.23 -6.19
N ALA A 168 -5.22 -4.47 -7.14
CA ALA A 168 -4.80 -5.82 -7.53
C ALA A 168 -3.52 -6.30 -6.82
N GLU A 169 -3.37 -5.97 -5.54
CA GLU A 169 -2.31 -6.53 -4.70
C GLU A 169 -2.42 -8.06 -4.57
N PRO A 170 -1.30 -8.79 -4.40
CA PRO A 170 -1.25 -10.23 -4.51
C PRO A 170 -1.88 -10.94 -3.31
N SER A 171 -3.20 -11.09 -3.37
CA SER A 171 -4.04 -11.70 -2.33
C SER A 171 -4.44 -13.15 -2.63
N ASN A 172 -3.76 -13.80 -3.57
CA ASN A 172 -4.08 -15.13 -4.08
C ASN A 172 -5.54 -15.23 -4.58
N LEU A 173 -6.03 -14.15 -5.21
CA LEU A 173 -7.41 -13.93 -5.65
C LEU A 173 -8.46 -13.86 -4.53
N ALA A 174 -8.07 -13.95 -3.25
CA ALA A 174 -8.97 -13.72 -2.13
C ALA A 174 -9.37 -12.24 -2.04
N ILE A 175 -10.59 -11.98 -1.58
CA ILE A 175 -11.13 -10.63 -1.41
C ILE A 175 -10.71 -10.13 -0.03
N SER A 176 -9.98 -9.02 0.01
CA SER A 176 -9.67 -8.33 1.27
C SER A 176 -10.38 -6.98 1.31
N THR A 177 -11.18 -6.79 2.34
CA THR A 177 -11.88 -5.52 2.63
C THR A 177 -11.19 -4.72 3.72
N THR A 178 -10.07 -5.23 4.23
CA THR A 178 -9.44 -4.73 5.43
C THR A 178 -7.95 -5.07 5.45
N HIS A 179 -7.18 -4.16 6.04
CA HIS A 179 -5.81 -4.37 6.46
C HIS A 179 -5.49 -3.45 7.62
N ARG A 180 -4.44 -3.79 8.38
CA ARG A 180 -3.96 -2.91 9.43
C ARG A 180 -3.29 -1.68 8.84
N GLY A 181 -3.41 -0.55 9.53
CA GLY A 181 -2.59 0.62 9.23
C GLY A 181 -1.17 0.43 9.76
N GLN A 182 -0.29 1.35 9.40
CA GLN A 182 1.10 1.36 9.83
C GLN A 182 1.56 2.78 10.11
N MET A 183 2.08 3.00 11.31
CA MET A 183 2.71 4.25 11.72
C MET A 183 4.14 3.97 12.14
N CYS A 184 5.10 4.50 11.39
CA CYS A 184 6.50 4.49 11.80
C CYS A 184 6.82 5.85 12.44
N MET A 185 7.23 5.84 13.71
CA MET A 185 7.46 7.05 14.50
C MET A 185 8.85 7.05 15.14
N ILE A 186 9.35 8.24 15.45
CA ILE A 186 10.58 8.42 16.23
C ILE A 186 10.24 9.11 17.54
N LEU A 187 10.75 8.55 18.64
CA LEU A 187 10.72 9.19 19.95
C LEU A 187 12.14 9.45 20.42
N ARG A 188 12.40 10.68 20.87
CA ARG A 188 13.69 11.13 21.39
C ARG A 188 13.59 11.48 22.85
N THR A 189 14.66 11.23 23.58
CA THR A 189 14.88 11.69 24.96
C THR A 189 16.14 12.53 25.00
N PHE A 190 16.15 13.51 25.89
CA PHE A 190 17.22 14.49 25.99
C PHE A 190 17.86 14.48 27.37
N GLY A 191 19.10 14.94 27.41
CA GLY A 191 19.91 15.06 28.61
C GLY A 191 20.91 16.21 28.52
N LYS A 192 22.02 16.07 29.22
CA LYS A 192 23.08 17.08 29.30
C LYS A 192 24.43 16.37 29.41
N SER A 193 25.29 16.60 28.42
CA SER A 193 26.58 15.93 28.36
C SER A 193 27.57 16.50 29.37
N THR A 194 28.38 15.62 29.94
CA THR A 194 29.50 15.92 30.83
C THR A 194 30.49 14.76 30.81
N HIS A 195 31.70 14.99 31.32
CA HIS A 195 32.69 13.92 31.50
C HIS A 195 32.14 12.85 32.46
N SER A 196 32.25 11.57 32.11
CA SER A 196 31.60 10.49 32.87
C SER A 196 32.15 10.27 34.29
N SER A 197 33.26 10.92 34.66
CA SER A 197 33.77 10.94 36.04
C SER A 197 33.05 11.92 36.97
N VAL A 198 32.21 12.81 36.43
CA VAL A 198 31.39 13.77 37.19
C VAL A 198 29.93 13.72 36.70
N PRO A 199 29.30 12.53 36.70
CA PRO A 199 27.99 12.33 36.10
C PRO A 199 26.89 13.17 36.75
N GLU A 200 27.05 13.57 38.00
CA GLU A 200 26.13 14.46 38.74
C GLU A 200 25.97 15.85 38.11
N ASN A 201 26.88 16.27 37.24
CA ASN A 201 26.78 17.54 36.51
C ASN A 201 26.01 17.43 35.18
N GLY A 202 25.64 16.22 34.78
CA GLY A 202 24.94 15.89 33.54
C GLY A 202 23.56 15.28 33.78
N ILE A 203 22.87 14.99 32.69
CA ILE A 203 21.57 14.30 32.67
C ILE A 203 21.69 13.22 31.61
N ASN A 204 21.41 11.97 31.96
CA ASN A 204 21.65 10.84 31.09
C ASN A 204 20.38 10.53 30.26
N ALA A 205 20.41 10.86 28.97
CA ALA A 205 19.30 10.62 28.06
C ALA A 205 19.00 9.12 27.86
N ILE A 206 20.01 8.24 27.94
CA ILE A 206 19.79 6.79 27.85
C ILE A 206 18.99 6.28 29.07
N TYR A 207 19.21 6.85 30.26
CA TYR A 207 18.42 6.48 31.43
C TYR A 207 16.96 6.97 31.33
N HIS A 208 16.74 8.17 30.79
CA HIS A 208 15.40 8.63 30.43
C HIS A 208 14.73 7.69 29.43
N MET A 209 15.46 7.27 28.38
CA MET A 209 14.95 6.30 27.40
C MET A 209 14.66 4.94 28.02
N GLY A 210 15.43 4.48 29.01
CA GLY A 210 15.16 3.25 29.74
C GLY A 210 13.76 3.25 30.39
N ALA A 211 13.41 4.34 31.07
CA ALA A 211 12.07 4.50 31.66
C ALA A 211 10.96 4.60 30.60
N VAL A 212 11.24 5.26 29.47
CA VAL A 212 10.32 5.32 28.33
C VAL A 212 10.06 3.92 27.76
N ILE A 213 11.11 3.12 27.54
CA ILE A 213 10.98 1.77 26.99
C ILE A 213 10.14 0.88 27.90
N GLU A 214 10.38 0.91 29.21
CA GLU A 214 9.59 0.12 30.17
C GLU A 214 8.09 0.50 30.14
N THR A 215 7.82 1.81 30.05
CA THR A 215 6.46 2.34 29.93
C THR A 215 5.80 1.90 28.62
N LEU A 216 6.53 2.02 27.50
CA LEU A 216 6.03 1.64 26.18
C LEU A 216 5.87 0.13 26.02
N GLN A 217 6.67 -0.70 26.70
CA GLN A 217 6.49 -2.15 26.73
C GLN A 217 5.18 -2.52 27.45
N SER A 218 4.83 -1.79 28.52
CA SER A 218 3.54 -1.95 29.20
C SER A 218 2.38 -1.52 28.29
N TYR A 219 2.55 -0.43 27.53
CA TYR A 219 1.58 0.00 26.51
C TYR A 219 1.41 -1.03 25.37
N ALA A 220 2.50 -1.61 24.86
CA ALA A 220 2.43 -2.68 23.86
C ALA A 220 1.66 -3.91 24.37
N THR A 221 1.85 -4.25 25.65
CA THR A 221 1.10 -5.34 26.30
C THR A 221 -0.39 -4.99 26.39
N SER A 222 -0.74 -3.76 26.78
CA SER A 222 -2.15 -3.35 26.88
C SER A 222 -2.85 -3.30 25.52
N LEU A 223 -2.13 -2.92 24.45
CA LEU A 223 -2.65 -2.99 23.07
C LEU A 223 -3.05 -4.41 22.67
N SER A 224 -2.21 -5.40 23.00
CA SER A 224 -2.49 -6.81 22.70
C SER A 224 -3.72 -7.37 23.43
N GLN A 225 -4.19 -6.67 24.47
CA GLN A 225 -5.36 -7.04 25.29
C GLN A 225 -6.61 -6.24 24.93
N ARG A 226 -6.54 -5.29 23.98
CA ARG A 226 -7.72 -4.56 23.49
C ARG A 226 -8.68 -5.51 22.80
N GLU A 227 -9.94 -5.08 22.72
CA GLU A 227 -10.92 -5.76 21.88
C GLU A 227 -10.39 -5.80 20.44
N PRO A 228 -10.17 -7.00 19.87
CA PRO A 228 -9.65 -7.11 18.52
C PRO A 228 -10.71 -6.69 17.50
N ASP A 229 -10.29 -6.06 16.41
CA ASP A 229 -11.16 -5.93 15.25
C ASP A 229 -11.48 -7.34 14.71
N PRO A 230 -12.74 -7.63 14.31
CA PRO A 230 -13.14 -8.98 13.89
C PRO A 230 -12.32 -9.57 12.75
N LEU A 231 -11.75 -8.73 11.88
CA LEU A 231 -10.95 -9.18 10.73
C LEU A 231 -9.47 -8.88 10.96
N CYS A 232 -9.13 -7.67 11.42
CA CYS A 232 -7.74 -7.26 11.60
C CYS A 232 -7.09 -7.83 12.87
N GLY A 233 -7.84 -8.31 13.84
CA GLY A 233 -7.31 -8.72 15.14
C GLY A 233 -6.91 -7.52 16.01
N ALA A 234 -5.98 -7.72 16.94
CA ALA A 234 -5.52 -6.68 17.86
C ALA A 234 -4.47 -5.75 17.22
N PRO A 235 -4.44 -4.46 17.59
CA PRO A 235 -3.35 -3.56 17.21
C PRO A 235 -2.02 -4.01 17.84
N SER A 236 -0.90 -3.61 17.23
CA SER A 236 0.43 -3.89 17.78
C SER A 236 1.31 -2.64 17.85
N PHE A 237 2.33 -2.74 18.69
CA PHE A 237 3.37 -1.73 18.90
C PHE A 237 4.69 -2.44 19.14
N SER A 238 5.73 -2.00 18.45
CA SER A 238 7.08 -2.54 18.59
C SER A 238 8.11 -1.42 18.55
N ILE A 239 9.15 -1.54 19.37
CA ILE A 239 10.35 -0.71 19.27
C ILE A 239 11.35 -1.49 18.44
N GLY A 240 11.58 -1.03 17.21
CA GLY A 240 12.43 -1.72 16.23
C GLY A 240 13.91 -1.36 16.34
N ALA A 241 14.23 -0.14 16.76
CA ALA A 241 15.61 0.32 16.90
C ALA A 241 15.79 1.29 18.07
N ILE A 242 17.01 1.35 18.60
CA ILE A 242 17.47 2.35 19.58
C ILE A 242 18.86 2.85 19.18
N LYS A 243 19.09 4.16 19.27
CA LYS A 243 20.37 4.83 19.00
C LYS A 243 20.61 5.90 20.06
N GLY A 244 21.75 5.87 20.74
CA GLY A 244 22.09 6.87 21.76
C GLY A 244 23.51 6.73 22.31
N GLY A 245 24.08 7.86 22.73
CA GLY A 245 25.46 7.96 23.23
C GLY A 245 26.54 7.88 22.16
N GLU A 246 27.73 8.41 22.49
CA GLU A 246 28.89 8.45 21.59
C GLU A 246 30.09 7.65 22.12
N GLY A 247 30.13 7.35 23.42
CA GLY A 247 31.21 6.60 24.05
C GLY A 247 31.10 6.56 25.57
N PRO A 248 31.85 5.66 26.24
CA PRO A 248 31.73 5.42 27.67
C PRO A 248 32.27 6.57 28.57
N SER A 249 33.04 7.50 27.99
CA SER A 249 33.65 8.62 28.71
C SER A 249 32.76 9.88 28.78
N LEU A 250 31.52 9.78 28.29
CA LEU A 250 30.56 10.89 28.26
C LEU A 250 29.22 10.46 28.87
N VAL A 251 28.58 11.37 29.59
CA VAL A 251 27.14 11.26 29.87
C VAL A 251 26.39 11.58 28.57
N PRO A 252 25.54 10.68 28.05
CA PRO A 252 24.83 10.91 26.79
C PRO A 252 23.72 11.94 26.98
N ASP A 253 23.66 12.94 26.10
CA ASP A 253 22.62 13.98 26.07
C ASP A 253 21.50 13.68 25.08
N PHE A 254 21.61 12.59 24.31
CA PHE A 254 20.63 12.19 23.31
C PHE A 254 20.45 10.67 23.25
N CYS A 255 19.21 10.23 23.13
CA CYS A 255 18.84 8.86 22.78
C CYS A 255 17.51 8.85 22.03
N GLN A 256 17.39 8.06 20.97
CA GLN A 256 16.18 7.92 20.17
C GLN A 256 15.80 6.44 19.95
N ILE A 257 14.51 6.21 19.78
CA ILE A 257 13.93 4.93 19.38
C ILE A 257 13.10 5.10 18.11
N GLU A 258 13.04 4.05 17.30
CA GLU A 258 12.17 3.92 16.12
C GLU A 258 11.07 2.91 16.45
N ILE A 259 9.83 3.30 16.19
CA ILE A 259 8.60 2.60 16.61
C ILE A 259 7.81 2.18 15.38
N ASP A 260 7.37 0.92 15.31
CA ASP A 260 6.33 0.43 14.39
C ASP A 260 5.03 0.22 15.19
N ARG A 261 3.98 0.96 14.83
CA ARG A 261 2.63 0.85 15.38
C ARG A 261 1.67 0.39 14.28
N ARG A 262 1.09 -0.82 14.42
CA ARG A 262 0.07 -1.36 13.49
C ARG A 262 -1.34 -1.09 13.97
N THR A 263 -2.01 -0.11 13.38
CA THR A 263 -3.34 0.35 13.78
C THR A 263 -4.46 -0.52 13.20
N ILE A 264 -5.60 -0.51 13.89
CA ILE A 264 -6.84 -1.13 13.41
C ILE A 264 -7.89 -0.04 13.08
N PRO A 265 -8.95 -0.35 12.32
CA PRO A 265 -9.96 0.64 11.93
C PRO A 265 -10.50 1.45 13.12
N GLY A 266 -10.47 2.77 12.99
CA GLY A 266 -10.86 3.73 14.05
C GLY A 266 -9.69 4.35 14.81
N GLU A 267 -8.46 3.86 14.64
CA GLU A 267 -7.26 4.44 15.24
C GLU A 267 -6.55 5.37 14.24
N THR A 268 -6.46 6.67 14.57
CA THR A 268 -5.73 7.67 13.79
C THR A 268 -4.40 8.05 14.46
N PHE A 269 -3.52 8.75 13.73
CA PHE A 269 -2.26 9.22 14.30
C PHE A 269 -2.49 10.15 15.49
N GLU A 270 -3.50 11.03 15.42
CA GLU A 270 -3.82 11.96 16.50
C GLU A 270 -4.21 11.23 17.78
N ILE A 271 -5.04 10.17 17.65
CA ILE A 271 -5.44 9.32 18.78
C ILE A 271 -4.22 8.60 19.36
N VAL A 272 -3.38 8.00 18.51
CA VAL A 272 -2.18 7.28 18.94
C VAL A 272 -1.19 8.24 19.62
N ALA A 273 -0.97 9.43 19.07
CA ALA A 273 -0.08 10.42 19.65
C ALA A 273 -0.58 10.89 21.03
N GLU A 274 -1.88 11.16 21.16
CA GLU A 274 -2.51 11.51 22.44
C GLU A 274 -2.34 10.38 23.48
N GLU A 275 -2.57 9.13 23.08
CA GLU A 275 -2.32 7.97 23.95
C GLU A 275 -0.86 7.88 24.40
N LEU A 276 0.10 8.02 23.47
CA LEU A 276 1.53 7.97 23.77
C LEU A 276 1.95 9.10 24.73
N HIS A 277 1.43 10.31 24.53
CA HIS A 277 1.64 11.41 25.46
C HIS A 277 1.04 11.11 26.84
N GLY A 278 -0.16 10.51 26.88
CA GLY A 278 -0.83 10.11 28.11
C GLY A 278 -0.05 9.07 28.90
N VAL A 279 0.47 8.02 28.26
CA VAL A 279 1.23 6.96 28.96
C VAL A 279 2.59 7.46 29.46
N LEU A 280 3.21 8.43 28.78
CA LEU A 280 4.50 9.00 29.17
C LEU A 280 4.39 10.15 30.18
N ALA A 281 3.22 10.77 30.32
CA ALA A 281 3.01 11.91 31.24
C ALA A 281 3.45 11.65 32.70
N PRO A 282 3.26 10.45 33.29
CA PRO A 282 3.74 10.17 34.64
C PRO A 282 5.27 10.25 34.80
N LEU A 283 6.04 9.96 33.73
CA LEU A 283 7.51 10.04 33.77
C LEU A 283 8.01 11.47 34.02
N ALA A 284 7.33 12.45 33.42
CA ALA A 284 7.65 13.86 33.64
C ALA A 284 7.42 14.33 35.09
N GLN A 285 6.61 13.59 35.86
CA GLN A 285 6.37 13.88 37.27
C GLN A 285 7.36 13.16 38.20
N SER A 286 7.86 11.99 37.80
CA SER A 286 8.70 11.12 38.64
C SER A 286 10.19 11.26 38.38
N ILE A 287 10.59 11.70 37.19
CA ILE A 287 12.00 11.80 36.77
C ILE A 287 12.38 13.29 36.63
N PRO A 288 13.31 13.81 37.45
CA PRO A 288 13.81 15.17 37.33
C PRO A 288 14.39 15.44 35.94
N ASP A 289 14.11 16.64 35.40
CA ASP A 289 14.61 17.10 34.09
C ASP A 289 14.26 16.20 32.89
N PHE A 290 13.28 15.30 33.03
CA PHE A 290 12.81 14.44 31.95
C PHE A 290 12.21 15.27 30.81
N LYS A 291 12.75 15.05 29.60
CA LYS A 291 12.30 15.67 28.36
C LYS A 291 12.31 14.64 27.25
N TYR A 292 11.24 14.63 26.47
CA TYR A 292 11.12 13.83 25.27
C TYR A 292 10.45 14.61 24.14
N GLU A 293 10.61 14.11 22.92
CA GLU A 293 9.97 14.60 21.71
C GLU A 293 9.46 13.38 20.94
N LEU A 294 8.17 13.39 20.59
CA LEU A 294 7.58 12.46 19.64
C LEU A 294 7.48 13.18 18.29
N LEU A 295 8.14 12.65 17.26
CA LEU A 295 8.08 13.22 15.93
C LEU A 295 6.79 12.79 15.21
N ALA A 296 6.39 13.61 14.23
CA ALA A 296 5.41 13.19 13.23
C ALA A 296 5.88 11.87 12.57
N PRO A 297 4.95 10.98 12.21
CA PRO A 297 5.28 9.69 11.66
C PRO A 297 6.01 9.87 10.33
N SER A 298 7.09 9.09 10.13
CA SER A 298 7.76 9.01 8.85
C SER A 298 6.95 8.23 7.82
N LEU A 299 6.10 7.31 8.26
CA LEU A 299 5.08 6.61 7.47
C LEU A 299 3.78 6.63 8.25
N ASN A 300 2.66 7.01 7.61
CA ASN A 300 1.34 7.04 8.21
C ASN A 300 0.29 6.49 7.22
N CYS A 301 0.22 5.18 7.11
CA CYS A 301 -0.81 4.50 6.32
C CYS A 301 -2.02 4.19 7.22
N PRO A 302 -3.23 4.72 6.90
CA PRO A 302 -4.45 4.36 7.62
C PRO A 302 -4.81 2.87 7.46
N PRO A 303 -5.56 2.29 8.41
CA PRO A 303 -6.17 0.98 8.19
C PRO A 303 -7.25 1.04 7.10
N LEU A 304 -7.36 -0.01 6.29
CA LEU A 304 -8.50 -0.17 5.37
C LEU A 304 -9.68 -0.78 6.13
N LYS A 305 -10.88 -0.25 5.89
CA LYS A 305 -12.15 -0.89 6.27
C LYS A 305 -13.24 -0.55 5.26
N THR A 306 -13.43 -1.44 4.31
CA THR A 306 -14.55 -1.39 3.37
C THR A 306 -15.72 -2.21 3.90
N ASP A 307 -16.91 -1.63 3.88
CA ASP A 307 -18.12 -2.33 4.35
C ASP A 307 -18.36 -3.59 3.52
N MET A 308 -18.58 -4.73 4.19
CA MET A 308 -18.86 -6.02 3.55
C MET A 308 -20.14 -6.00 2.70
N THR A 309 -21.04 -5.05 2.95
CA THR A 309 -22.28 -4.82 2.19
C THR A 309 -22.08 -3.86 1.01
N SER A 310 -20.89 -3.26 0.85
CA SER A 310 -20.61 -2.38 -0.27
C SER A 310 -20.80 -3.11 -1.61
N PRO A 311 -21.38 -2.46 -2.64
CA PRO A 311 -21.59 -3.08 -3.94
C PRO A 311 -20.32 -3.67 -4.55
N VAL A 312 -19.16 -3.01 -4.43
CA VAL A 312 -17.90 -3.54 -4.96
C VAL A 312 -17.49 -4.86 -4.30
N VAL A 313 -17.76 -5.04 -3.01
CA VAL A 313 -17.46 -6.28 -2.28
C VAL A 313 -18.41 -7.39 -2.69
N THR A 314 -19.72 -7.11 -2.62
CA THR A 314 -20.75 -8.13 -2.85
C THR A 314 -20.79 -8.58 -4.31
N VAL A 315 -20.57 -7.66 -5.26
CA VAL A 315 -20.51 -7.97 -6.69
C VAL A 315 -19.22 -8.70 -7.04
N LEU A 316 -18.07 -8.32 -6.48
CA LEU A 316 -16.82 -9.06 -6.69
C LEU A 316 -16.91 -10.49 -6.15
N ALA A 317 -17.52 -10.69 -4.98
CA ALA A 317 -17.74 -12.03 -4.43
C ALA A 317 -18.63 -12.90 -5.33
N LYS A 318 -19.68 -12.31 -5.91
CA LYS A 318 -20.55 -12.99 -6.88
C LYS A 318 -19.84 -13.26 -8.22
N ALA A 319 -19.01 -12.33 -8.68
CA ALA A 319 -18.17 -12.51 -9.86
C ALA A 319 -17.17 -13.66 -9.64
N HIS A 320 -16.62 -13.78 -8.44
CA HIS A 320 -15.76 -14.89 -8.05
C HIS A 320 -16.47 -16.24 -8.20
N GLU A 321 -17.66 -16.39 -7.63
CA GLU A 321 -18.47 -17.61 -7.77
C GLU A 321 -18.81 -17.90 -9.24
N THR A 322 -19.12 -16.86 -10.01
CA THR A 322 -19.45 -16.99 -11.44
C THR A 322 -18.26 -17.47 -12.28
N VAL A 323 -17.06 -16.96 -12.00
CA VAL A 323 -15.83 -17.24 -12.77
C VAL A 323 -15.18 -18.55 -12.36
N THR A 324 -15.11 -18.82 -11.06
CA THR A 324 -14.36 -19.96 -10.50
C THR A 324 -15.24 -21.18 -10.22
N GLY A 325 -16.55 -20.98 -10.05
CA GLY A 325 -17.47 -22.00 -9.55
C GLY A 325 -17.41 -22.21 -8.04
N GLU A 326 -16.60 -21.43 -7.32
CA GLU A 326 -16.38 -21.53 -5.87
C GLU A 326 -16.69 -20.20 -5.17
N ALA A 327 -17.18 -20.30 -3.93
CA ALA A 327 -17.41 -19.11 -3.11
C ALA A 327 -16.09 -18.33 -2.92
N ALA A 328 -16.20 -17.00 -2.88
CA ALA A 328 -15.04 -16.14 -2.66
C ALA A 328 -14.44 -16.38 -1.27
N ASP A 329 -13.12 -16.55 -1.23
CA ASP A 329 -12.38 -16.48 0.02
C ASP A 329 -12.22 -15.03 0.47
N PHE A 330 -12.38 -14.80 1.77
CA PHE A 330 -12.16 -13.50 2.39
C PHE A 330 -10.96 -13.58 3.33
N MET A 331 -10.10 -12.58 3.26
CA MET A 331 -8.95 -12.47 4.16
C MET A 331 -8.70 -11.03 4.58
N THR A 332 -7.93 -10.88 5.65
CA THR A 332 -7.29 -9.61 5.98
C THR A 332 -6.00 -9.53 5.20
N PHE A 333 -5.81 -8.44 4.45
CA PHE A 333 -4.57 -8.29 3.69
C PHE A 333 -3.41 -8.04 4.68
N PRO A 334 -2.29 -8.79 4.59
CA PRO A 334 -1.23 -8.72 5.58
C PRO A 334 -0.37 -7.45 5.47
N GLY A 335 -0.30 -6.83 4.29
CA GLY A 335 0.38 -5.56 4.04
C GLY A 335 -0.52 -4.35 4.24
N SER A 336 0.10 -3.17 4.37
CA SER A 336 -0.60 -1.90 4.12
C SER A 336 -0.60 -1.65 2.62
N THR A 337 -1.64 -0.98 2.10
CA THR A 337 -1.80 -0.74 0.66
C THR A 337 -2.25 0.70 0.39
N ASP A 338 -2.28 1.11 -0.88
CA ASP A 338 -2.87 2.36 -1.34
C ASP A 338 -4.39 2.50 -1.06
N ALA A 339 -5.11 1.39 -0.83
CA ALA A 339 -6.57 1.35 -0.80
C ALA A 339 -7.25 2.40 0.11
N PRO A 340 -6.77 2.70 1.33
CA PRO A 340 -7.38 3.71 2.20
C PRO A 340 -7.31 5.14 1.65
N ASN A 341 -6.33 5.43 0.79
CA ASN A 341 -6.04 6.79 0.35
C ASN A 341 -6.96 7.27 -0.79
N PHE A 342 -7.65 6.37 -1.49
CA PHE A 342 -8.50 6.72 -2.63
C PHE A 342 -9.82 7.41 -2.26
N GLY A 343 -10.19 7.43 -0.98
CA GLY A 343 -11.39 8.15 -0.52
C GLY A 343 -12.73 7.53 -0.97
N CYS A 344 -12.72 6.30 -1.50
CA CYS A 344 -13.91 5.55 -1.90
C CYS A 344 -13.86 4.10 -1.37
N PRO A 345 -15.01 3.39 -1.29
CA PRO A 345 -15.03 1.96 -1.00
C PRO A 345 -14.10 1.19 -1.94
N THR A 346 -13.07 0.57 -1.36
CA THR A 346 -11.98 -0.09 -2.11
C THR A 346 -11.82 -1.54 -1.65
N VAL A 347 -11.61 -2.45 -2.59
CA VAL A 347 -11.31 -3.87 -2.29
C VAL A 347 -9.97 -4.26 -2.85
N ILE A 348 -9.28 -5.14 -2.15
CA ILE A 348 -8.03 -5.75 -2.62
C ILE A 348 -8.36 -7.15 -3.12
N CYS A 349 -7.97 -7.44 -4.37
CA CYS A 349 -8.11 -8.75 -4.96
C CYS A 349 -7.18 -8.84 -6.17
N GLY A 350 -6.09 -9.60 -6.06
CA GLY A 350 -5.06 -9.71 -7.09
C GLY A 350 -4.49 -11.11 -7.24
N ALA A 351 -3.86 -11.35 -8.40
CA ALA A 351 -3.13 -12.58 -8.66
C ALA A 351 -1.79 -12.60 -7.93
N GLY A 352 -1.27 -13.80 -7.63
CA GLY A 352 -0.04 -13.96 -6.85
C GLY A 352 -0.28 -13.94 -5.35
N ASP A 353 0.76 -14.26 -4.58
CA ASP A 353 0.72 -14.33 -3.11
C ASP A 353 1.78 -13.38 -2.54
N LEU A 354 1.46 -12.63 -1.48
CA LEU A 354 2.40 -11.75 -0.80
C LEU A 354 3.70 -12.48 -0.37
N ALA A 355 3.65 -13.80 -0.13
CA ALA A 355 4.83 -14.61 0.15
C ALA A 355 5.85 -14.68 -1.00
N GLN A 356 5.45 -14.33 -2.22
CA GLN A 356 6.31 -14.23 -3.42
C GLN A 356 6.93 -12.83 -3.55
N CYS A 357 6.32 -11.81 -2.93
CA CYS A 357 6.79 -10.43 -2.99
C CYS A 357 8.09 -10.24 -2.23
N HIS A 358 8.85 -9.21 -2.63
CA HIS A 358 10.12 -8.81 -2.00
C HIS A 358 11.18 -9.93 -1.93
N SER A 359 10.99 -11.00 -2.69
CA SER A 359 11.95 -12.11 -2.80
C SER A 359 12.95 -11.86 -3.93
N LEU A 360 13.95 -12.74 -4.02
CA LEU A 360 14.96 -12.77 -5.09
C LEU A 360 14.53 -13.62 -6.29
N ASP A 361 13.34 -14.20 -6.23
CA ASP A 361 12.77 -15.12 -7.22
C ASP A 361 11.29 -14.83 -7.45
N GLU A 362 10.87 -13.57 -7.28
CA GLU A 362 9.48 -13.12 -7.42
C GLU A 362 8.87 -13.60 -8.74
N TYR A 363 7.66 -14.14 -8.66
CA TYR A 363 6.91 -14.65 -9.81
C TYR A 363 5.41 -14.54 -9.62
N VAL A 364 4.66 -14.66 -10.72
CA VAL A 364 3.20 -14.77 -10.71
C VAL A 364 2.72 -15.86 -11.67
N SER A 365 1.61 -16.52 -11.32
CA SER A 365 0.95 -17.51 -12.19
C SER A 365 0.15 -16.85 -13.30
N ILE A 366 0.43 -17.21 -14.56
CA ILE A 366 -0.29 -16.67 -15.73
C ILE A 366 -1.78 -17.03 -15.67
N GLU A 367 -2.12 -18.24 -15.20
CA GLU A 367 -3.51 -18.65 -15.02
C GLU A 367 -4.23 -17.82 -13.95
N GLN A 368 -3.55 -17.47 -12.84
CA GLN A 368 -4.16 -16.58 -11.84
C GLN A 368 -4.40 -15.17 -12.39
N VAL A 369 -3.48 -14.64 -13.21
CA VAL A 369 -3.68 -13.34 -13.88
C VAL A 369 -4.90 -13.41 -14.82
N LYS A 370 -5.08 -14.50 -15.58
CA LYS A 370 -6.27 -14.70 -16.43
C LYS A 370 -7.56 -14.81 -15.61
N THR A 371 -7.52 -15.47 -14.46
CA THR A 371 -8.66 -15.50 -13.53
C THR A 371 -8.96 -14.10 -13.02
N ALA A 372 -7.96 -13.33 -12.59
CA ALA A 372 -8.12 -11.95 -12.14
C ALA A 372 -8.79 -11.07 -13.21
N VAL A 373 -8.34 -11.15 -14.48
CA VAL A 373 -8.99 -10.46 -15.62
C VAL A 373 -10.48 -10.81 -15.69
N SER A 374 -10.83 -12.09 -15.56
CA SER A 374 -12.21 -12.55 -15.61
C SER A 374 -13.03 -11.99 -14.44
N LEU A 375 -12.47 -11.97 -13.24
CA LEU A 375 -13.09 -11.41 -12.04
C LEU A 375 -13.38 -9.92 -12.20
N TYR A 376 -12.39 -9.14 -12.61
CA TYR A 376 -12.54 -7.70 -12.79
C TYR A 376 -13.55 -7.36 -13.89
N LEU A 377 -13.46 -8.06 -15.03
CA LEU A 377 -14.39 -7.85 -16.14
C LEU A 377 -15.84 -8.15 -15.72
N GLU A 378 -16.08 -9.29 -15.07
CA GLU A 378 -17.41 -9.67 -14.61
C GLU A 378 -17.93 -8.71 -13.53
N THR A 379 -17.06 -8.28 -12.61
CA THR A 379 -17.40 -7.31 -11.56
C THR A 379 -17.82 -5.97 -12.15
N ILE A 380 -17.03 -5.44 -13.10
CA ILE A 380 -17.36 -4.20 -13.80
C ILE A 380 -18.69 -4.33 -14.53
N LEU A 381 -18.89 -5.40 -15.32
CA LEU A 381 -20.13 -5.59 -16.06
C LEU A 381 -21.35 -5.64 -15.12
N GLN A 382 -21.25 -6.34 -13.99
CA GLN A 382 -22.34 -6.40 -13.02
C GLN A 382 -22.59 -5.06 -12.32
N LEU A 383 -21.56 -4.33 -11.91
CA LEU A 383 -21.69 -2.99 -11.31
C LEU A 383 -22.23 -1.95 -12.30
N GLN A 384 -21.96 -2.13 -13.60
CA GLN A 384 -22.35 -1.23 -14.68
C GLN A 384 -23.71 -1.56 -15.33
N THR A 385 -24.37 -2.65 -14.91
CA THR A 385 -25.65 -3.11 -15.49
C THR A 385 -26.74 -3.39 -14.46
N GLN A 386 -26.40 -3.44 -13.17
CA GLN A 386 -27.39 -3.50 -12.11
C GLN A 386 -27.89 -2.09 -11.80
N THR A 387 -29.20 -1.86 -11.92
CA THR A 387 -29.85 -0.82 -11.12
C THR A 387 -29.60 -1.20 -9.67
N LEU A 388 -28.63 -0.56 -9.02
CA LEU A 388 -28.35 -0.73 -7.60
C LEU A 388 -29.68 -0.42 -6.89
N ALA A 389 -30.36 -1.47 -6.42
CA ALA A 389 -31.65 -1.31 -5.76
C ALA A 389 -31.40 -0.61 -4.41
N GLU A 390 -32.03 0.55 -4.24
CA GLU A 390 -32.04 1.34 -3.00
C GLU A 390 -32.51 0.55 -1.78
#